data_AF-A0A2S6SU20-F1
#
_entry.id   AF-A0A2S6SU20-F1
#
_cell.length_a   1.000
_cell.length_b   1.000
_cell.length_c   1.000
_cell.angle_alpha   90.00
_cell.angle_beta   90.00
_cell.angle_gamma   90.00
#
_symmetry.space_group_name_H-M   'P 1'
#
loop_
_entity.id
_entity.type
_entity.pdbx_description
1 polymer ?
#
loop_
_entity_poly.entity_id
_entity_poly.type
_entity_poly.pdbx_seq_one_letter_code
_entity_poly.pdbx_strand_id
1 'polypeptide(L)'
;MINDSNKVINISKFLFYLCNGLILLTIVIFTVNHFFEQKNFFSSKLVISIIFFLTLLKLIYWQLIKSKINIKNKIKRVNFLKLTFIILTFALPIYMIFQEPYLIIDQQISKISFLLVMFFVIIGILIEKNLFSNLENNEDNIKYERDKI
;
A
#
# COMPACT_ATOMS: atom_id res chain seq x y z
N MET A 1 -14.85 -26.33 13.47
CA MET A 1 -13.60 -25.99 12.74
C MET A 1 -13.73 -24.78 11.78
N ILE A 2 -14.91 -24.19 11.59
CA ILE A 2 -15.15 -23.05 10.64
C ILE A 2 -14.78 -21.68 11.24
N ASN A 3 -14.66 -21.57 12.58
CA ASN A 3 -14.57 -20.28 13.27
C ASN A 3 -13.17 -19.61 13.20
N ASP A 4 -12.09 -20.41 13.20
CA ASP A 4 -10.72 -19.86 13.24
C ASP A 4 -10.27 -19.28 11.89
N SER A 5 -10.68 -19.90 10.77
CA SER A 5 -10.37 -19.41 9.42
C SER A 5 -10.93 -18.00 9.17
N ASN A 6 -12.17 -17.75 9.60
CA ASN A 6 -12.82 -16.44 9.41
C ASN A 6 -12.22 -15.37 10.33
N LYS A 7 -11.83 -15.76 11.55
CA LYS A 7 -11.14 -14.85 12.49
C LYS A 7 -9.79 -14.38 11.95
N VAL A 8 -8.99 -15.30 11.38
CA VAL A 8 -7.69 -14.96 10.76
C VAL A 8 -7.87 -14.02 9.57
N ILE A 9 -8.92 -14.21 8.75
CA ILE A 9 -9.22 -13.31 7.63
C ILE A 9 -9.57 -11.90 8.13
N ASN A 10 -10.42 -11.77 9.13
CA ASN A 10 -10.82 -10.46 9.65
C ASN A 10 -9.64 -9.72 10.30
N ILE A 11 -8.80 -10.42 11.07
CA ILE A 11 -7.58 -9.85 11.65
C ILE A 11 -6.63 -9.36 10.55
N SER A 12 -6.45 -10.17 9.51
CA SER A 12 -5.53 -9.84 8.42
C SER A 12 -6.04 -8.68 7.55
N LYS A 13 -7.37 -8.57 7.33
CA LYS A 13 -8.01 -7.38 6.73
C LYS A 13 -7.76 -6.12 7.55
N PHE A 14 -7.97 -6.20 8.86
CA PHE A 14 -7.70 -5.09 9.76
C PHE A 14 -6.23 -4.64 9.68
N LEU A 15 -5.29 -5.59 9.71
CA LEU A 15 -3.86 -5.31 9.56
C LEU A 15 -3.53 -4.64 8.21
N PHE A 16 -4.17 -5.04 7.12
CA PHE A 16 -3.97 -4.43 5.80
C PHE A 16 -4.38 -2.94 5.78
N TYR A 17 -5.56 -2.62 6.30
CA TYR A 17 -6.01 -1.22 6.40
C TYR A 17 -5.16 -0.40 7.37
N LEU A 18 -4.72 -1.01 8.48
CA LEU A 18 -3.81 -0.39 9.43
C LEU A 18 -2.47 -0.05 8.77
N CYS A 19 -1.90 -0.97 7.98
CA CYS A 19 -0.66 -0.70 7.23
C CYS A 19 -0.84 0.45 6.23
N ASN A 20 -1.98 0.53 5.53
CA ASN A 20 -2.29 1.65 4.64
C ASN A 20 -2.33 2.99 5.36
N GLY A 21 -3.02 3.05 6.51
CA GLY A 21 -3.07 4.25 7.34
C GLY A 21 -1.69 4.67 7.84
N LEU A 22 -0.87 3.71 8.28
CA LEU A 22 0.49 4.01 8.76
C LEU A 22 1.41 4.49 7.65
N ILE A 23 1.35 3.92 6.44
CA ILE A 23 2.13 4.39 5.28
C ILE A 23 1.75 5.84 4.95
N LEU A 24 0.45 6.12 4.85
CA LEU A 24 -0.04 7.46 4.57
C LEU A 24 0.40 8.46 5.64
N LEU A 25 0.20 8.12 6.92
CA LEU A 25 0.59 8.96 8.05
C LEU A 25 2.09 9.27 8.02
N THR A 26 2.93 8.27 7.79
CA THR A 26 4.39 8.43 7.72
C THR A 26 4.79 9.39 6.60
N ILE A 27 4.17 9.26 5.42
CA ILE A 27 4.44 10.10 4.25
C ILE A 27 3.92 11.53 4.47
N VAL A 28 2.76 11.71 5.11
CA VAL A 28 2.22 13.03 5.49
C VAL A 28 3.18 13.73 6.45
N ILE A 29 3.59 13.06 7.54
CA ILE A 29 4.52 13.62 8.53
C ILE A 29 5.84 14.03 7.85
N PHE A 30 6.38 13.15 7.00
CA PHE A 30 7.61 13.45 6.26
C PHE A 30 7.44 14.67 5.35
N THR A 31 6.34 14.75 4.60
CA THR A 31 6.07 15.85 3.67
C THR A 31 5.90 17.18 4.41
N VAL A 32 5.20 17.18 5.54
CA VAL A 32 5.02 18.37 6.39
C VAL A 32 6.36 18.84 6.95
N ASN A 33 7.18 17.93 7.51
CA ASN A 33 8.50 18.27 8.02
C ASN A 33 9.41 18.85 6.91
N HIS A 34 9.35 18.29 5.71
CA HIS A 34 10.05 18.81 4.54
C HIS A 34 9.58 20.21 4.15
N PHE A 35 8.28 20.48 4.25
CA PHE A 35 7.69 21.79 3.92
C PHE A 35 8.16 22.91 4.87
N PHE A 36 8.30 22.59 6.16
CA PHE A 36 8.83 23.48 7.20
C PHE A 36 10.35 23.43 7.34
N GLU A 37 11.04 22.76 6.41
CA GLU A 37 12.51 22.77 6.30
C GLU A 37 13.22 22.17 7.52
N GLN A 38 12.51 21.36 8.31
CA GLN A 38 13.07 20.61 9.42
C GLN A 38 13.81 19.37 8.88
N LYS A 39 15.04 19.59 8.42
CA LYS A 39 15.89 18.54 7.86
C LYS A 39 16.52 17.69 8.98
N ASN A 40 15.87 16.58 9.31
CA ASN A 40 16.45 15.55 10.17
C ASN A 40 16.85 14.31 9.35
N PHE A 41 18.14 14.16 9.05
CA PHE A 41 18.68 13.00 8.31
C PHE A 41 18.37 11.65 8.96
N PHE A 42 18.21 11.62 10.29
CA PHE A 42 17.77 10.42 11.01
C PHE A 42 16.30 10.07 10.72
N SER A 43 15.47 11.09 10.48
CA SER A 43 14.03 10.92 10.20
C SER A 43 13.79 10.26 8.84
N SER A 44 14.55 10.62 7.80
CA SER A 44 14.36 10.05 6.45
C SER A 44 14.67 8.55 6.38
N LYS A 45 15.78 8.10 7.01
CA LYS A 45 16.14 6.68 7.07
C LYS A 45 15.12 5.83 7.83
N LEU A 46 14.59 6.36 8.94
CA LEU A 46 13.52 5.70 9.69
C LEU A 46 12.23 5.57 8.86
N VAL A 47 11.85 6.64 8.15
CA VAL A 47 10.68 6.62 7.27
C VAL A 47 10.82 5.56 6.18
N ILE A 48 11.98 5.48 5.51
CA ILE A 48 12.24 4.45 4.49
C ILE A 48 12.11 3.04 5.11
N SER A 49 12.70 2.82 6.29
CA SER A 49 12.65 1.52 6.98
C SER A 49 11.22 1.11 7.35
N ILE A 50 10.42 2.04 7.90
CA ILE A 50 9.01 1.81 8.25
C ILE A 50 8.20 1.47 7.00
N ILE A 51 8.33 2.26 5.94
CA ILE A 51 7.63 2.05 4.68
C ILE A 51 8.02 0.69 4.07
N PHE A 52 9.30 0.30 4.15
CA PHE A 52 9.81 -1.03 3.72
C PHE A 52 9.15 -2.18 4.49
N PHE A 53 9.17 -2.11 5.82
CA PHE A 53 8.62 -3.15 6.67
C PHE A 53 7.10 -3.33 6.48
N LEU A 54 6.34 -2.22 6.43
CA LEU A 54 4.89 -2.25 6.21
C LEU A 54 4.53 -2.85 4.85
N THR A 55 5.39 -2.66 3.84
CA THR A 55 5.17 -3.21 2.50
C THR A 55 5.43 -4.71 2.45
N LEU A 56 6.42 -5.22 3.19
CA LEU A 56 6.63 -6.66 3.33
C LEU A 56 5.42 -7.35 3.98
N LEU A 57 4.85 -6.74 5.04
CA LEU A 57 3.64 -7.26 5.67
C LEU A 57 2.45 -7.32 4.70
N LYS A 58 2.27 -6.28 3.88
CA LYS A 58 1.24 -6.27 2.82
C LYS A 58 1.47 -7.36 1.77
N LEU A 59 2.71 -7.59 1.36
CA LEU A 59 3.04 -8.63 0.38
C LEU A 59 2.70 -10.03 0.92
N ILE A 60 3.05 -10.30 2.18
CA ILE A 60 2.71 -11.56 2.87
C ILE A 60 1.19 -11.73 2.91
N TYR A 61 0.45 -10.69 3.32
CA TYR A 61 -1.00 -10.70 3.33
C TYR A 61 -1.59 -11.07 1.98
N TRP A 62 -1.06 -10.47 0.91
CA TRP A 62 -1.53 -10.75 -0.44
C TRP A 62 -1.30 -12.21 -0.85
N GLN A 63 -0.16 -12.79 -0.47
CA GLN A 63 0.13 -14.20 -0.76
C GLN A 63 -0.83 -15.14 -0.03
N LEU A 64 -1.20 -14.83 1.21
CA LEU A 64 -2.17 -15.61 1.98
C LEU A 64 -3.54 -15.66 1.29
N ILE A 65 -4.01 -14.53 0.77
CA ILE A 65 -5.31 -14.45 0.06
C ILE A 65 -5.24 -15.14 -1.30
N LYS A 66 -4.15 -14.96 -2.05
CA LYS A 66 -3.95 -15.62 -3.34
C LYS A 66 -4.06 -17.14 -3.23
N SER A 67 -3.59 -17.72 -2.13
CA SER A 67 -3.67 -19.17 -1.88
C SER A 67 -5.11 -19.68 -1.77
N LYS A 68 -6.06 -18.85 -1.30
CA LYS A 68 -7.47 -19.23 -1.17
C LYS A 68 -8.29 -19.02 -2.45
N ILE A 69 -7.92 -18.05 -3.29
CA ILE A 69 -8.67 -17.66 -4.48
C ILE A 69 -8.11 -18.34 -5.73
N ASN A 70 -8.71 -19.47 -6.13
CA ASN A 70 -8.27 -20.29 -7.26
C ASN A 70 -8.81 -19.76 -8.62
N ILE A 71 -8.50 -18.52 -8.99
CA ILE A 71 -9.01 -17.91 -10.24
C ILE A 71 -7.95 -18.03 -11.35
N LYS A 72 -7.97 -19.10 -12.16
CA LYS A 72 -6.89 -19.38 -13.14
C LYS A 72 -6.74 -18.40 -14.32
N ASN A 73 -7.76 -17.60 -14.69
CA ASN A 73 -7.70 -16.81 -15.95
C ASN A 73 -7.76 -15.26 -15.82
N LYS A 74 -8.04 -14.68 -14.63
CA LYS A 74 -8.00 -13.21 -14.39
C LYS A 74 -6.65 -12.72 -13.83
N ILE A 75 -5.69 -13.62 -13.65
CA ILE A 75 -4.44 -13.44 -12.90
C ILE A 75 -3.47 -12.42 -13.50
N LYS A 76 -3.33 -12.35 -14.83
CA LYS A 76 -2.33 -11.45 -15.47
C LYS A 76 -2.63 -9.97 -15.23
N ARG A 77 -3.86 -9.51 -15.49
CA ARG A 77 -4.27 -8.11 -15.26
C ARG A 77 -4.17 -7.74 -13.78
N VAL A 78 -4.61 -8.63 -12.90
CA VAL A 78 -4.61 -8.39 -11.45
C VAL A 78 -3.17 -8.36 -10.89
N ASN A 79 -2.24 -9.16 -11.41
CA ASN A 79 -0.83 -9.09 -11.00
C ASN A 79 -0.09 -7.87 -11.55
N PHE A 80 -0.40 -7.41 -12.77
CA PHE A 80 0.17 -6.17 -13.31
C PHE A 80 -0.26 -4.96 -12.49
N LEU A 81 -1.58 -4.83 -12.23
CA LEU A 81 -2.12 -3.76 -11.38
C LEU A 81 -1.42 -3.73 -10.01
N LYS A 82 -1.24 -4.90 -9.35
CA LYS A 82 -0.51 -5.00 -8.07
C LYS A 82 0.92 -4.47 -8.13
N LEU A 83 1.66 -4.84 -9.17
CA LEU A 83 3.04 -4.37 -9.33
C LEU A 83 3.07 -2.85 -9.49
N THR A 84 2.17 -2.31 -10.31
CA THR A 84 2.03 -0.86 -10.49
C THR A 84 1.70 -0.15 -9.18
N PHE A 85 0.88 -0.73 -8.30
CA PHE A 85 0.57 -0.13 -6.99
C PHE A 85 1.73 -0.19 -6.00
N ILE A 86 2.47 -1.29 -5.97
CA ILE A 86 3.70 -1.35 -5.16
C ILE A 86 4.70 -0.30 -5.67
N ILE A 87 4.78 -0.07 -6.98
CA ILE A 87 5.65 0.98 -7.50
C ILE A 87 5.14 2.37 -7.09
N LEU A 88 3.84 2.65 -7.24
CA LEU A 88 3.26 3.97 -6.97
C LEU A 88 3.24 4.35 -5.48
N THR A 89 2.79 3.42 -4.62
CA THR A 89 2.56 3.66 -3.19
C THR A 89 3.85 3.52 -2.38
N PHE A 90 4.88 2.87 -2.93
CA PHE A 90 6.06 2.48 -2.17
C PHE A 90 7.39 2.83 -2.84
N ALA A 91 7.64 2.38 -4.08
CA ALA A 91 8.92 2.65 -4.72
C ALA A 91 9.11 4.16 -4.98
N LEU A 92 8.05 4.85 -5.38
CA LEU A 92 8.06 6.28 -5.65
C LEU A 92 8.40 7.14 -4.42
N PRO A 93 7.73 7.00 -3.25
CA PRO A 93 8.10 7.75 -2.06
C PRO A 93 9.50 7.41 -1.53
N ILE A 94 9.92 6.13 -1.55
CA ILE A 94 11.28 5.77 -1.13
C ILE A 94 12.33 6.42 -2.03
N TYR A 95 12.12 6.35 -3.34
CA TYR A 95 13.03 6.96 -4.32
C TYR A 95 13.17 8.46 -4.06
N MET A 96 12.05 9.17 -3.88
CA MET A 96 12.04 10.60 -3.57
C MET A 96 12.81 10.94 -2.28
N ILE A 97 12.56 10.21 -1.20
CA ILE A 97 13.20 10.46 0.09
C ILE A 97 14.70 10.18 0.01
N PHE A 98 15.10 9.13 -0.72
CA PHE A 98 16.51 8.80 -0.93
C PHE A 98 17.23 9.82 -1.82
N GLN A 99 16.53 10.36 -2.82
CA GLN A 99 17.09 11.32 -3.78
C GLN A 99 17.17 12.75 -3.22
N GLU A 100 16.34 13.12 -2.23
CA GLU A 100 16.29 14.47 -1.62
C GLU A 100 17.66 15.11 -1.36
N PRO A 101 18.64 14.43 -0.72
CA PRO A 101 19.95 15.04 -0.44
C PRO A 101 20.83 15.27 -1.69
N TYR A 102 20.51 14.63 -2.82
CA TYR A 102 21.27 14.71 -4.08
C TYR A 102 20.64 15.66 -5.10
N LEU A 103 19.41 16.11 -4.87
CA LEU A 103 18.70 17.03 -5.76
C LEU A 103 19.20 18.46 -5.53
N ILE A 104 20.12 18.92 -6.37
CA ILE A 104 20.47 20.34 -6.50
C ILE A 104 19.34 21.02 -7.32
N ILE A 105 18.15 21.10 -6.72
CA ILE A 105 16.95 21.67 -7.32
C ILE A 105 16.41 22.77 -6.39
N ASP A 106 15.78 23.78 -6.97
CA ASP A 106 15.02 24.79 -6.23
C ASP A 106 14.09 24.16 -5.18
N GLN A 107 14.13 24.71 -3.97
CA GLN A 107 13.38 24.22 -2.82
C GLN A 107 11.87 24.21 -3.06
N GLN A 108 11.34 25.14 -3.86
CA GLN A 108 9.93 25.16 -4.25
C GLN A 108 9.56 23.97 -5.14
N ILE A 109 10.40 23.65 -6.13
CA ILE A 109 10.19 22.51 -7.04
C ILE A 109 10.25 21.20 -6.23
N SER A 110 11.17 21.10 -5.26
CA SER A 110 11.24 19.96 -4.33
C SER A 110 9.94 19.80 -3.53
N LYS A 111 9.43 20.87 -2.91
CA LYS A 111 8.17 20.87 -2.13
C LYS A 111 6.97 20.43 -2.99
N ILE A 112 6.85 20.96 -4.22
CA ILE A 112 5.79 20.58 -5.16
C ILE A 112 5.89 19.09 -5.53
N SER A 113 7.10 18.59 -5.75
CA SER A 113 7.31 17.20 -6.14
C SER A 113 6.93 16.23 -5.03
N PHE A 114 7.23 16.55 -3.76
CA PHE A 114 6.78 15.76 -2.61
C PHE A 114 5.25 15.77 -2.43
N LEU A 115 4.58 16.90 -2.68
CA LEU A 115 3.11 16.97 -2.70
C LEU A 115 2.52 16.05 -3.78
N LEU A 116 3.14 16.01 -4.96
CA LEU A 116 2.71 15.17 -6.07
C LEU A 116 2.86 13.68 -5.72
N VAL A 117 3.96 13.30 -5.06
CA VAL A 117 4.15 11.93 -4.55
C VAL A 117 3.12 11.56 -3.49
N MET A 118 2.81 12.48 -2.57
CA MET A 118 1.72 12.33 -1.60
C MET A 118 0.38 12.02 -2.30
N PHE A 119 0.06 12.76 -3.37
CA PHE A 119 -1.16 12.55 -4.16
C PHE A 119 -1.18 11.17 -4.82
N PHE A 120 -0.07 10.72 -5.40
CA PHE A 120 0.03 9.37 -5.96
C PHE A 120 -0.13 8.27 -4.92
N VAL A 121 0.41 8.46 -3.72
CA VAL A 121 0.24 7.50 -2.61
C VAL A 121 -1.24 7.38 -2.22
N ILE A 122 -1.97 8.50 -2.11
CA ILE A 122 -3.41 8.49 -1.82
C ILE A 122 -4.17 7.74 -2.92
N ILE A 123 -3.90 8.04 -4.18
CA ILE A 123 -4.52 7.34 -5.32
C ILE A 123 -4.22 5.84 -5.26
N GLY A 124 -2.96 5.46 -5.00
CA GLY A 124 -2.55 4.06 -4.87
C GLY A 124 -3.35 3.33 -3.78
N ILE A 125 -3.50 3.95 -2.60
CA ILE A 125 -4.28 3.39 -1.49
C ILE A 125 -5.78 3.26 -1.85
N LEU A 126 -6.37 4.26 -2.52
CA LEU A 126 -7.77 4.22 -2.93
C LEU A 126 -8.04 3.10 -3.95
N ILE A 127 -7.15 2.94 -4.91
CA ILE A 127 -7.28 1.87 -5.91
C ILE A 127 -7.10 0.50 -5.25
N GLU A 128 -6.12 0.34 -4.34
CA GLU A 128 -5.94 -0.89 -3.56
C GLU A 128 -7.22 -1.26 -2.79
N LYS A 129 -7.86 -0.29 -2.12
CA LYS A 129 -9.14 -0.50 -1.42
C LYS A 129 -10.23 -1.00 -2.36
N ASN A 130 -10.39 -0.36 -3.53
CA ASN A 130 -11.39 -0.77 -4.52
C ASN A 130 -11.13 -2.17 -5.07
N LEU A 131 -9.87 -2.51 -5.35
CA LEU A 131 -9.50 -3.82 -5.85
C LEU A 131 -9.76 -4.92 -4.81
N PHE A 132 -9.51 -4.62 -3.54
CA PHE A 132 -9.78 -5.52 -2.44
C PHE A 132 -11.28 -5.78 -2.25
N SER A 133 -12.10 -4.72 -2.26
CA SER A 133 -13.57 -4.83 -2.18
C SER A 133 -14.15 -5.65 -3.35
N ASN A 134 -13.63 -5.46 -4.56
CA ASN A 134 -14.04 -6.24 -5.72
C ASN A 134 -13.70 -7.73 -5.58
N LEU A 135 -12.59 -8.09 -4.94
CA LEU A 135 -12.23 -9.49 -4.69
C LEU A 135 -13.20 -10.13 -3.68
N GLU A 136 -13.55 -9.41 -2.62
CA GLU A 136 -14.48 -9.86 -1.58
C GLU A 136 -15.88 -10.13 -2.15
N ASN A 137 -16.42 -9.19 -2.93
CA ASN A 137 -17.72 -9.36 -3.59
C ASN A 137 -17.76 -10.62 -4.49
N ASN A 138 -16.64 -10.97 -5.13
CA ASN A 138 -16.56 -12.17 -5.95
C ASN A 138 -16.52 -13.46 -5.12
N GLU A 139 -15.87 -13.46 -3.95
CA GLU A 139 -15.88 -14.62 -3.04
C GLU A 139 -17.28 -14.89 -2.49
N ASP A 140 -18.01 -13.85 -2.07
CA ASP A 140 -19.36 -13.98 -1.53
C ASP A 140 -20.35 -14.52 -2.57
N ASN A 141 -20.25 -14.05 -3.82
CA ASN A 141 -21.05 -14.57 -4.93
C ASN A 141 -20.79 -16.06 -5.21
N ILE A 142 -19.51 -16.49 -5.20
CA ILE A 142 -19.14 -17.90 -5.41
C ILE A 142 -19.64 -18.80 -4.26
N LYS A 143 -19.63 -18.28 -3.03
CA LYS A 143 -20.14 -19.02 -1.87
C LYS A 143 -21.66 -19.18 -1.95
N TYR A 144 -22.37 -18.11 -2.29
CA TYR A 144 -23.82 -18.14 -2.48
C TYR A 144 -24.27 -19.12 -3.58
N GLU A 145 -23.55 -19.20 -4.70
CA GLU A 145 -23.86 -20.19 -5.74
C GLU A 145 -23.64 -21.63 -5.28
N ARG A 146 -22.61 -21.91 -4.46
CA ARG A 146 -22.38 -23.24 -3.90
C ARG A 146 -23.42 -23.66 -2.87
N ASP A 147 -23.91 -22.73 -2.07
CA ASP A 147 -24.92 -23.02 -1.04
C ASP A 147 -26.34 -23.23 -1.63
N LYS A 148 -26.52 -22.94 -2.93
CA LYS A 148 -27.77 -23.14 -3.69
C LYS A 148 -27.90 -24.49 -4.40
N ILE A 149 -26.80 -25.24 -4.54
CA ILE A 149 -26.73 -26.55 -5.24
C ILE A 149 -26.85 -27.67 -4.21
#